data_AF-A0A8J2HPR4-F1
#
_entry.id   AF-A0A8J2HPR4-F1
#
_cell.length_a   1.000
_cell.length_b   1.000
_cell.length_c   1.000
_cell.angle_alpha   90.00
_cell.angle_beta   90.00
_cell.angle_gamma   90.00
#
_symmetry.space_group_name_H-M   'P 1'
#
loop_
_entity.id
_entity.type
_entity.pdbx_description
1 polymer ?
#
loop_
_entity_poly.entity_id
_entity_poly.type
_entity_poly.pdbx_seq_one_letter_code
_entity_poly.pdbx_strand_id
1 'polypeptide(L)'
;MDHEEEFLSTFFTLITQLCFEKAKESLEKERESCRSTQMGPWGMLLMHLPQIIVAERSYADLGFLHTKNKGFLRKDNSLKTIYEVLKGDLKRVEEMTRGTNIIGATVADVSSQLCQFITARIQLIEFYEKMYHSSIGNKAMKYHELLQVIEGIVETHSLSCSHLALTAIKAALTLECEILLQLTSAQVEIQNWRFLSSLMALYGAQARMSAWEKTLQSKESWKLGFGATFLKANQQPALYQWLVKLRSATLAKCSLYFHTTLSQQASPGEMRNIMSKQNIDYYHKIQSFQRKWDLLAVLIIFDARDAENSGSGYQHPDRETESVEEFSIVVGCPSVFLQKPSVHWDNIKKGIKEHSELVNMDKIIYIKSAKNVHTNSCSYAMTNIDPKMTLVVAYESGKQKDKDSHIVTFMTDLSTQLRCNKIYESLKLSK
;
A
#
# COMPACT_ATOMS: atom_id res chain seq x y z
N MET A 1 -11.71 8.50 37.05
CA MET A 1 -10.79 7.59 36.35
C MET A 1 -9.81 7.17 37.41
N ASP A 2 -9.71 5.87 37.66
CA ASP A 2 -8.83 5.35 38.70
C ASP A 2 -7.36 5.55 38.26
N HIS A 3 -6.44 5.70 39.22
CA HIS A 3 -5.02 6.00 38.97
C HIS A 3 -4.39 5.07 37.92
N GLU A 4 -4.68 3.77 38.03
CA GLU A 4 -4.20 2.72 37.14
C GLU A 4 -4.71 2.90 35.70
N GLU A 5 -5.98 3.30 35.52
CA GLU A 5 -6.56 3.55 34.20
C GLU A 5 -5.94 4.77 33.53
N GLU A 6 -5.71 5.84 34.30
CA GLU A 6 -5.07 7.06 33.83
C GLU A 6 -3.62 6.79 33.40
N PHE A 7 -2.88 6.02 34.20
CA PHE A 7 -1.53 5.57 33.86
C PHE A 7 -1.53 4.77 32.55
N LEU A 8 -2.37 3.74 32.42
CA LEU A 8 -2.42 2.91 31.22
C LEU A 8 -2.80 3.71 29.99
N SER A 9 -3.79 4.59 30.10
CA SER A 9 -4.23 5.47 29.01
C SER A 9 -3.09 6.37 28.52
N THR A 10 -2.33 6.95 29.45
CA THR A 10 -1.16 7.77 29.16
C THR A 10 -0.04 6.92 28.53
N PHE A 11 0.25 5.75 29.10
CA PHE A 11 1.27 4.83 28.60
C PHE A 11 0.99 4.43 27.15
N PHE A 12 -0.21 3.94 26.86
CA PHE A 12 -0.59 3.52 25.51
C PHE A 12 -0.71 4.67 24.52
N THR A 13 -1.06 5.87 24.99
CA THR A 13 -0.95 7.08 24.17
C THR A 13 0.50 7.35 23.76
N LEU A 14 1.46 7.25 24.69
CA LEU A 14 2.88 7.42 24.37
C LEU A 14 3.40 6.34 23.41
N ILE A 15 2.92 5.09 23.53
CA ILE A 15 3.22 4.02 22.57
C ILE A 15 2.73 4.38 21.16
N THR A 16 1.47 4.79 21.01
CA THR A 16 0.89 5.17 19.71
C THR A 16 1.57 6.40 19.09
N GLN A 17 2.03 7.33 19.93
CA GLN A 17 2.82 8.50 19.51
C GLN A 17 4.30 8.17 19.28
N LEU A 18 4.71 6.92 19.48
CA LEU A 18 6.08 6.42 19.32
C LEU A 18 7.09 7.14 20.22
N CYS A 19 6.59 7.68 21.33
CA CYS A 19 7.38 8.30 22.39
C CYS A 19 7.90 7.22 23.35
N PHE A 20 8.60 6.21 22.81
CA PHE A 20 8.99 5.00 23.53
C PHE A 20 9.87 5.26 24.75
N GLU A 21 10.79 6.23 24.68
CA GLU A 21 11.64 6.60 25.82
C GLU A 21 10.81 7.24 26.95
N LYS A 22 9.83 8.10 26.63
CA LYS A 22 8.91 8.67 27.63
C LYS A 22 8.01 7.60 28.23
N ALA A 23 7.50 6.68 27.41
CA ALA A 23 6.70 5.55 27.90
C ALA A 23 7.51 4.70 28.90
N LYS A 24 8.78 4.46 28.59
CA LYS A 24 9.72 3.74 29.47
C LYS A 24 9.98 4.51 30.77
N GLU A 25 10.27 5.81 30.70
CA GLU A 25 10.47 6.66 31.89
C GLU A 25 9.22 6.70 32.78
N SER A 26 8.03 6.84 32.19
CA SER A 26 6.76 6.82 32.91
C SER A 26 6.54 5.48 33.61
N LEU A 27 6.84 4.38 32.93
CA LEU A 27 6.72 3.03 33.47
C LEU A 27 7.68 2.78 34.65
N GLU A 28 8.93 3.21 34.54
CA GLU A 28 9.89 3.04 35.64
C GLU A 28 9.50 3.88 36.87
N LYS A 29 8.96 5.08 36.67
CA LYS A 29 8.39 5.89 37.77
C LYS A 29 7.21 5.19 38.46
N GLU A 30 6.31 4.59 37.68
CA GLU A 30 5.18 3.85 38.22
C GLU A 30 5.63 2.63 39.04
N ARG A 31 6.59 1.85 38.51
CA ARG A 31 7.19 0.70 39.20
C ARG A 31 7.90 1.09 40.50
N GLU A 32 8.53 2.26 40.52
CA GLU A 32 9.17 2.83 41.71
C GLU A 32 8.15 3.20 42.79
N SER A 33 7.04 3.85 42.40
CA SER A 33 5.97 4.24 43.32
C SER A 33 5.27 3.02 43.95
N CYS A 34 5.19 1.92 43.19
CA CYS A 34 4.49 0.69 43.56
C CYS A 34 5.44 -0.40 44.11
N ARG A 35 6.63 -0.05 44.62
CA ARG A 35 7.61 -1.02 45.14
C ARG A 35 7.03 -1.99 46.19
N SER A 36 6.11 -1.52 47.03
CA SER A 36 5.45 -2.35 48.05
C SER A 36 4.35 -3.28 47.51
N THR A 37 3.83 -3.02 46.31
CA THR A 37 2.71 -3.75 45.67
C THR A 37 3.15 -4.56 44.45
N GLN A 38 4.46 -4.73 44.23
CA GLN A 38 5.03 -5.47 43.09
C GLN A 38 4.56 -6.92 42.97
N MET A 39 4.13 -7.55 44.07
CA MET A 39 3.60 -8.91 44.07
C MET A 39 2.08 -8.99 43.82
N GLY A 40 1.39 -7.85 43.70
CA GLY A 40 -0.04 -7.78 43.44
C GLY A 40 -0.39 -7.77 41.94
N PRO A 41 -1.70 -7.83 41.59
CA PRO A 41 -2.17 -7.85 40.20
C PRO A 41 -1.57 -6.75 39.32
N TRP A 42 -1.47 -5.53 39.85
CA TRP A 42 -0.87 -4.39 39.15
C TRP A 42 0.59 -4.61 38.80
N GLY A 43 1.39 -5.05 39.77
CA GLY A 43 2.80 -5.38 39.58
C GLY A 43 3.02 -6.44 38.49
N MET A 44 2.14 -7.45 38.41
CA MET A 44 2.21 -8.46 37.35
C MET A 44 2.06 -7.85 35.95
N LEU A 45 1.12 -6.93 35.74
CA LEU A 45 0.95 -6.24 34.46
C LEU A 45 2.16 -5.37 34.12
N LEU A 46 2.62 -4.56 35.08
CA LEU A 46 3.76 -3.66 34.90
C LEU A 46 5.04 -4.38 34.46
N MET A 47 5.22 -5.65 34.83
CA MET A 47 6.36 -6.46 34.41
C MET A 47 6.39 -6.76 32.91
N HIS A 48 5.25 -6.73 32.22
CA HIS A 48 5.15 -7.06 30.79
C HIS A 48 5.10 -5.83 29.88
N LEU A 49 4.73 -4.66 30.39
CA LEU A 49 4.72 -3.40 29.63
C LEU A 49 6.07 -3.04 28.95
N PRO A 50 7.27 -3.33 29.52
CA PRO A 50 8.53 -3.07 28.82
C PRO A 50 8.67 -3.84 27.51
N GLN A 51 8.11 -5.06 27.42
CA GLN A 51 8.16 -5.85 26.19
C GLN A 51 7.24 -5.28 25.11
N ILE A 52 6.11 -4.69 25.49
CA ILE A 52 5.24 -3.96 24.53
C ILE A 52 6.00 -2.81 23.88
N ILE A 53 6.77 -2.02 24.65
CA ILE A 53 7.61 -0.93 24.11
C ILE A 53 8.57 -1.46 23.06
N VAL A 54 9.29 -2.55 23.38
CA VAL A 54 10.28 -3.15 22.48
C VAL A 54 9.61 -3.70 21.21
N ALA A 55 8.49 -4.39 21.36
CA ALA A 55 7.76 -5.00 20.26
C ALA A 55 7.16 -3.95 19.31
N GLU A 56 6.48 -2.93 19.82
CA GLU A 56 5.87 -1.87 19.02
C GLU A 56 6.91 -0.99 18.34
N ARG A 57 8.04 -0.69 18.99
CA ARG A 57 9.17 0.00 18.36
C ARG A 57 9.71 -0.78 17.18
N SER A 58 9.99 -2.06 17.39
CA SER A 58 10.47 -2.95 16.33
C SER A 58 9.43 -3.06 15.20
N TYR A 59 8.14 -3.10 15.51
CA TYR A 59 7.07 -3.15 14.52
C TYR A 59 7.03 -1.89 13.64
N ALA A 60 7.06 -0.71 14.25
CA ALA A 60 7.05 0.58 13.56
C ALA A 60 8.25 0.75 12.60
N ASP A 61 9.38 0.11 12.94
CA ASP A 61 10.61 0.07 12.14
C ASP A 61 10.67 -1.12 11.16
N LEU A 62 9.55 -1.82 10.92
CA LEU A 62 9.46 -3.00 10.03
C LEU A 62 10.39 -4.16 10.44
N GLY A 63 10.67 -4.28 11.74
CA GLY A 63 11.55 -5.28 12.36
C GLY A 63 11.18 -6.73 12.06
N PHE A 64 9.92 -7.00 11.72
CA PHE A 64 9.44 -8.34 11.35
C PHE A 64 9.97 -8.84 10.00
N LEU A 65 10.33 -7.96 9.06
CA LEU A 65 10.93 -8.33 7.77
C LEU A 65 12.47 -8.38 7.79
N HIS A 66 13.07 -8.02 8.93
CA HIS A 66 14.50 -8.12 9.14
C HIS A 66 14.87 -9.55 9.52
N THR A 67 15.16 -10.39 8.52
CA THR A 67 15.96 -11.59 8.73
C THR A 67 17.37 -11.18 9.15
N LYS A 68 17.60 -10.89 10.44
CA LYS A 68 18.97 -10.93 10.97
C LYS A 68 19.46 -12.35 10.69
N ASN A 69 20.50 -12.45 9.85
CA ASN A 69 21.15 -13.69 9.40
C ASN A 69 20.87 -14.85 10.36
N LYS A 70 20.16 -15.87 9.85
CA LYS A 70 20.03 -17.17 10.52
C LYS A 70 21.43 -17.80 10.59
N GLY A 71 22.24 -17.34 11.54
CA GLY A 71 23.42 -18.05 11.98
C GLY A 71 22.95 -19.41 12.50
N PHE A 72 23.50 -20.47 11.92
CA PHE A 72 23.27 -21.85 12.32
C PHE A 72 23.26 -21.92 13.86
N LEU A 73 22.16 -22.42 14.45
CA LEU A 73 21.94 -22.65 15.90
C LEU A 73 21.31 -21.52 16.76
N ARG A 74 20.83 -20.39 16.23
CA ARG A 74 20.04 -19.42 17.06
C ARG A 74 18.52 -19.67 16.98
N LYS A 75 17.89 -19.80 18.15
CA LYS A 75 16.43 -19.79 18.39
C LYS A 75 15.78 -18.64 17.60
N ASP A 76 14.69 -18.90 16.88
CA ASP A 76 13.95 -17.92 16.07
C ASP A 76 13.48 -16.74 16.94
N ASN A 77 14.28 -15.67 17.01
CA ASN A 77 13.96 -14.43 17.71
C ASN A 77 13.26 -13.43 16.79
N SER A 78 12.27 -13.93 16.03
CA SER A 78 11.46 -13.09 15.16
C SER A 78 10.56 -12.18 15.99
N LEU A 79 10.17 -11.02 15.45
CA LEU A 79 9.22 -10.13 16.12
C LEU A 79 7.87 -10.83 16.35
N LYS A 80 7.45 -11.71 15.44
CA LYS A 80 6.27 -12.56 15.62
C LYS A 80 6.40 -13.45 16.86
N THR A 81 7.56 -14.09 17.07
CA THR A 81 7.84 -14.90 18.27
C THR A 81 7.75 -14.06 19.54
N ILE A 82 8.25 -12.81 19.52
CA ILE A 82 8.18 -11.90 20.67
C ILE A 82 6.71 -11.61 21.03
N TYR A 83 5.87 -11.31 20.03
CA TYR A 83 4.44 -11.11 20.24
C TYR A 83 3.73 -12.37 20.77
N GLU A 84 4.05 -13.56 20.26
CA GLU A 84 3.45 -14.81 20.75
C GLU A 84 3.81 -15.12 22.20
N VAL A 85 5.08 -14.90 22.59
CA VAL A 85 5.51 -15.05 24.00
C VAL A 85 4.76 -14.06 24.89
N LEU A 86 4.72 -12.79 24.48
CA LEU A 86 4.03 -11.73 25.22
C LEU A 86 2.52 -12.02 25.38
N LYS A 87 1.86 -12.53 24.34
CA LYS A 87 0.46 -12.96 24.38
C LYS A 87 0.25 -14.08 25.40
N GLY A 88 1.13 -15.09 25.40
CA GLY A 88 1.07 -16.20 26.36
C GLY A 88 1.25 -15.73 27.81
N ASP A 89 2.16 -14.79 28.03
CA ASP A 89 2.40 -14.22 29.35
C ASP A 89 1.22 -13.35 29.84
N LEU A 90 0.67 -12.48 28.99
CA LEU A 90 -0.50 -11.67 29.34
C LEU A 90 -1.74 -12.51 29.61
N LYS A 91 -1.93 -13.63 28.88
CA LYS A 91 -3.01 -14.58 29.18
C LYS A 91 -2.85 -15.21 30.57
N ARG A 92 -1.61 -15.52 30.98
CA ARG A 92 -1.33 -15.99 32.35
C ARG A 92 -1.66 -14.91 33.38
N VAL A 93 -1.31 -13.65 33.12
CA VAL A 93 -1.66 -12.52 33.99
C VAL A 93 -3.17 -12.37 34.11
N GLU A 94 -3.91 -12.45 33.00
CA GLU A 94 -5.38 -12.42 32.99
C GLU A 94 -5.96 -13.51 33.90
N GLU A 95 -5.51 -14.76 33.75
CA GLU A 95 -5.98 -15.90 34.53
C GLU A 95 -5.67 -15.75 36.03
N MET A 96 -4.50 -15.22 36.39
CA MET A 96 -4.07 -15.06 37.79
C MET A 96 -4.72 -13.88 38.52
N THR A 97 -5.18 -12.88 37.78
CA THR A 97 -5.70 -11.62 38.37
C THR A 97 -7.23 -11.54 38.37
N ARG A 98 -7.89 -12.31 37.50
CA ARG A 98 -9.35 -12.38 37.40
C ARG A 98 -9.98 -12.75 38.75
N GLY A 99 -10.93 -11.93 39.19
CA GLY A 99 -11.73 -12.19 40.39
C GLY A 99 -11.01 -11.94 41.73
N THR A 100 -9.83 -11.31 41.72
CA THR A 100 -9.07 -11.04 42.97
C THR A 100 -9.57 -9.81 43.71
N ASN A 101 -9.47 -8.62 43.10
CA ASN A 101 -10.00 -7.35 43.60
C ASN A 101 -10.33 -6.42 42.42
N ILE A 102 -10.72 -5.18 42.69
CA ILE A 102 -11.06 -4.20 41.64
C ILE A 102 -9.88 -4.01 40.66
N ILE A 103 -8.67 -3.82 41.19
CA ILE A 103 -7.44 -3.68 40.38
C ILE A 103 -7.19 -4.94 39.55
N GLY A 104 -7.38 -6.12 40.13
CA GLY A 104 -7.23 -7.39 39.42
C GLY A 104 -8.27 -7.61 38.33
N ALA A 105 -9.50 -7.10 38.50
CA ALA A 105 -10.50 -7.09 37.44
C ALA A 105 -10.06 -6.20 36.27
N THR A 106 -9.56 -4.99 36.56
CA THR A 106 -9.01 -4.08 35.54
C THR A 106 -7.81 -4.69 34.83
N VAL A 107 -6.86 -5.26 35.56
CA VAL A 107 -5.68 -5.94 34.98
C VAL A 107 -6.10 -7.12 34.11
N ALA A 108 -7.06 -7.93 34.55
CA ALA A 108 -7.55 -9.06 33.76
C ALA A 108 -8.21 -8.61 32.45
N ASP A 109 -9.06 -7.57 32.49
CA ASP A 109 -9.72 -7.04 31.29
C ASP A 109 -8.70 -6.43 30.31
N VAL A 110 -7.78 -5.60 30.82
CA VAL A 110 -6.71 -5.01 30.00
C VAL A 110 -5.82 -6.08 29.38
N SER A 111 -5.37 -7.08 30.14
CA SER A 111 -4.56 -8.19 29.62
C SER A 111 -5.28 -9.01 28.55
N SER A 112 -6.59 -9.28 28.75
CA SER A 112 -7.41 -10.00 27.78
C SER A 112 -7.51 -9.23 26.46
N GLN A 113 -7.75 -7.92 26.54
CA GLN A 113 -7.87 -7.06 25.36
C GLN A 113 -6.52 -6.80 24.67
N LEU A 114 -5.42 -6.71 25.42
CA LEU A 114 -4.08 -6.70 24.85
C LEU A 114 -3.75 -7.98 24.09
N CYS A 115 -4.25 -9.14 24.53
CA CYS A 115 -4.12 -10.38 23.74
C CYS A 115 -4.83 -10.28 22.38
N GLN A 116 -5.96 -9.57 22.31
CA GLN A 116 -6.66 -9.32 21.04
C GLN A 116 -5.84 -8.38 20.14
N PHE A 117 -5.33 -7.27 20.69
CA PHE A 117 -4.43 -6.36 19.98
C PHE A 117 -3.19 -7.07 19.42
N ILE A 118 -2.54 -7.89 20.25
CA ILE A 118 -1.35 -8.64 19.84
C ILE A 118 -1.68 -9.65 18.74
N THR A 119 -2.86 -10.27 18.80
CA THR A 119 -3.33 -11.16 17.73
C THR A 119 -3.49 -10.42 16.41
N ALA A 120 -4.09 -9.22 16.43
CA ALA A 120 -4.21 -8.38 15.24
C ALA A 120 -2.82 -7.97 14.71
N ARG A 121 -1.86 -7.63 15.58
CA ARG A 121 -0.48 -7.34 15.19
C ARG A 121 0.20 -8.51 14.50
N ILE A 122 0.05 -9.72 15.01
CA ILE A 122 0.59 -10.94 14.39
C ILE A 122 -0.01 -11.16 12.99
N GLN A 123 -1.32 -11.02 12.84
CA GLN A 123 -1.98 -11.13 11.53
C GLN A 123 -1.52 -10.05 10.55
N LEU A 124 -1.30 -8.81 11.02
CA LEU A 124 -0.74 -7.75 10.18
C LEU A 124 0.71 -8.05 9.76
N ILE A 125 1.55 -8.61 10.65
CA ILE A 125 2.89 -9.07 10.27
C ILE A 125 2.80 -10.08 9.13
N GLU A 126 1.93 -11.08 9.26
CA GLU A 126 1.71 -12.09 8.21
C GLU A 126 1.19 -11.48 6.91
N PHE A 127 0.32 -10.46 7.00
CA PHE A 127 -0.16 -9.73 5.84
C PHE A 127 0.95 -8.97 5.11
N TYR A 128 1.81 -8.24 5.84
CA TYR A 128 2.98 -7.58 5.25
C TYR A 128 3.97 -8.57 4.64
N GLU A 129 4.22 -9.69 5.31
CA GLU A 129 5.04 -10.77 4.78
C GLU A 129 4.43 -11.34 3.48
N LYS A 130 3.11 -11.58 3.45
CA LYS A 130 2.40 -12.05 2.25
C LYS A 130 2.56 -11.05 1.09
N MET A 131 2.43 -9.75 1.34
CA MET A 131 2.64 -8.71 0.33
C MET A 131 4.07 -8.72 -0.21
N TYR A 132 5.06 -8.77 0.67
CA TYR A 132 6.47 -8.82 0.29
C TYR A 132 6.79 -10.07 -0.55
N HIS A 133 6.42 -11.27 -0.09
CA HIS A 133 6.68 -12.50 -0.82
C HIS A 133 5.96 -12.55 -2.17
N SER A 134 4.73 -12.02 -2.24
CA SER A 134 3.98 -11.91 -3.50
C SER A 134 4.73 -11.04 -4.51
N SER A 135 5.38 -9.96 -4.07
CA SER A 135 6.10 -9.04 -4.96
C SER A 135 7.39 -9.60 -5.56
N ILE A 136 8.06 -10.52 -4.84
CA ILE A 136 9.30 -11.17 -5.30
C ILE A 136 8.99 -12.41 -6.14
N GLY A 137 8.02 -13.20 -5.70
CA GLY A 137 7.68 -14.48 -6.34
C GLY A 137 6.85 -14.33 -7.61
N ASN A 138 6.04 -13.28 -7.73
CA ASN A 138 5.11 -13.10 -8.83
C ASN A 138 5.33 -11.79 -9.59
N LYS A 139 5.28 -11.85 -10.92
CA LYS A 139 5.30 -10.63 -11.77
C LYS A 139 4.02 -9.81 -11.60
N ALA A 140 2.90 -10.47 -11.32
CA ALA A 140 1.61 -9.84 -11.06
C ALA A 140 1.23 -9.97 -9.58
N MET A 141 0.92 -8.85 -8.94
CA MET A 141 0.39 -8.83 -7.58
C MET A 141 -1.06 -9.31 -7.57
N LYS A 142 -1.39 -10.20 -6.63
CA LYS A 142 -2.75 -10.73 -6.47
C LYS A 142 -3.57 -9.86 -5.51
N TYR A 143 -3.91 -8.65 -5.93
CA TYR A 143 -4.55 -7.66 -5.06
C TYR A 143 -5.89 -8.10 -4.49
N HIS A 144 -6.68 -8.91 -5.21
CA HIS A 144 -7.96 -9.41 -4.71
C HIS A 144 -7.80 -10.39 -3.53
N GLU A 145 -6.82 -11.30 -3.61
CA GLU A 145 -6.49 -12.21 -2.49
C GLU A 145 -5.91 -11.45 -1.27
N LEU A 146 -5.25 -10.32 -1.50
CA LEU A 146 -4.77 -9.46 -0.41
C LEU A 146 -5.93 -8.68 0.22
N LEU A 147 -6.86 -8.19 -0.61
CA LEU A 147 -8.04 -7.45 -0.15
C LEU A 147 -8.89 -8.30 0.80
N GLN A 148 -9.19 -9.54 0.42
CA GLN A 148 -9.94 -10.48 1.26
C GLN A 148 -9.28 -10.73 2.63
N VAL A 149 -7.95 -10.78 2.67
CA VAL A 149 -7.21 -10.98 3.93
C VAL A 149 -7.34 -9.77 4.84
N ILE A 150 -7.12 -8.55 4.33
CA ILE A 150 -7.19 -7.35 5.17
C ILE A 150 -8.63 -7.03 5.58
N GLU A 151 -9.63 -7.33 4.74
CA GLU A 151 -11.05 -7.27 5.10
C GLU A 151 -11.35 -8.20 6.29
N GLY A 152 -10.89 -9.45 6.23
CA GLY A 152 -11.07 -10.41 7.32
C GLY A 152 -10.40 -9.96 8.63
N ILE A 153 -9.21 -9.35 8.57
CA ILE A 153 -8.53 -8.79 9.76
C ILE A 153 -9.35 -7.63 10.35
N VAL A 154 -9.82 -6.71 9.51
CA VAL A 154 -10.65 -5.56 9.93
C VAL A 154 -11.94 -6.04 10.60
N GLU A 155 -12.64 -7.00 9.99
CA GLU A 155 -13.89 -7.54 10.51
C GLU A 155 -13.68 -8.23 11.86
N THR A 156 -12.68 -9.12 11.94
CA THR A 156 -12.35 -9.89 13.14
C THR A 156 -12.04 -9.00 14.35
N HIS A 157 -11.40 -7.84 14.12
CA HIS A 157 -10.92 -6.96 15.18
C HIS A 157 -11.70 -5.66 15.36
N SER A 158 -12.82 -5.49 14.64
CA SER A 158 -13.67 -4.29 14.69
C SER A 158 -14.14 -3.93 16.11
N LEU A 159 -14.46 -4.94 16.92
CA LEU A 159 -14.94 -4.78 18.30
C LEU A 159 -13.86 -5.00 19.36
N SER A 160 -12.61 -5.30 18.97
CA SER A 160 -11.52 -5.52 19.93
C SER A 160 -11.15 -4.23 20.68
N CYS A 161 -10.49 -4.39 21.84
CA CYS A 161 -9.91 -3.29 22.63
C CYS A 161 -10.89 -2.18 23.05
N SER A 162 -12.06 -2.54 23.61
CA SER A 162 -13.09 -1.60 24.08
C SER A 162 -12.76 -0.90 25.41
N HIS A 163 -11.77 -1.39 26.18
CA HIS A 163 -11.35 -0.79 27.45
C HIS A 163 -10.82 0.63 27.22
N LEU A 164 -11.25 1.58 28.06
CA LEU A 164 -10.95 3.01 27.86
C LEU A 164 -9.44 3.29 27.79
N ALA A 165 -8.65 2.64 28.64
CA ALA A 165 -7.19 2.77 28.64
C ALA A 165 -6.49 2.30 27.34
N LEU A 166 -7.17 1.50 26.51
CA LEU A 166 -6.62 0.97 25.25
C LEU A 166 -7.11 1.74 24.02
N THR A 167 -7.88 2.81 24.20
CA THR A 167 -8.47 3.60 23.10
C THR A 167 -7.41 4.10 22.11
N ALA A 168 -6.24 4.53 22.60
CA ALA A 168 -5.16 5.05 21.75
C ALA A 168 -4.58 3.97 20.81
N ILE A 169 -4.27 2.78 21.35
CA ILE A 169 -3.72 1.67 20.53
C ILE A 169 -4.79 1.10 19.60
N LYS A 170 -6.06 1.07 20.01
CA LYS A 170 -7.17 0.71 19.15
C LYS A 170 -7.28 1.65 17.95
N ALA A 171 -7.28 2.96 18.21
CA ALA A 171 -7.36 3.96 17.13
C ALA A 171 -6.19 3.83 16.15
N ALA A 172 -4.97 3.59 16.64
CA ALA A 172 -3.81 3.36 15.81
C ALA A 172 -3.94 2.11 14.93
N LEU A 173 -4.35 0.99 15.53
CA LEU A 173 -4.59 -0.27 14.82
C LEU A 173 -5.67 -0.11 13.74
N THR A 174 -6.79 0.53 14.08
CA THR A 174 -7.88 0.80 13.13
C THR A 174 -7.39 1.64 11.96
N LEU A 175 -6.66 2.74 12.22
CA LEU A 175 -6.11 3.58 11.16
C LEU A 175 -5.20 2.78 10.23
N GLU A 176 -4.29 1.97 10.78
CA GLU A 176 -3.41 1.12 9.98
C GLU A 176 -4.18 0.15 9.09
N CYS A 177 -5.07 -0.66 9.68
CA CYS A 177 -5.86 -1.64 8.96
C CYS A 177 -6.71 -0.99 7.86
N GLU A 178 -7.36 0.13 8.16
CA GLU A 178 -8.18 0.83 7.19
C GLU A 178 -7.33 1.48 6.07
N ILE A 179 -6.13 2.00 6.36
CA ILE A 179 -5.24 2.49 5.30
C ILE A 179 -4.85 1.36 4.35
N LEU A 180 -4.47 0.20 4.89
CA LEU A 180 -4.12 -0.97 4.09
C LEU A 180 -5.31 -1.45 3.25
N LEU A 181 -6.51 -1.50 3.85
CA LEU A 181 -7.76 -1.83 3.17
C LEU A 181 -8.01 -0.90 1.99
N GLN A 182 -7.97 0.42 2.22
CA GLN A 182 -8.25 1.43 1.20
C GLN A 182 -7.19 1.44 0.09
N LEU A 183 -5.90 1.29 0.42
CA LEU A 183 -4.83 1.21 -0.60
C LEU A 183 -4.91 -0.08 -1.42
N THR A 184 -5.25 -1.20 -0.81
CA THR A 184 -5.42 -2.49 -1.51
C THR A 184 -6.67 -2.46 -2.40
N SER A 185 -7.77 -1.90 -1.89
CA SER A 185 -8.99 -1.65 -2.67
C SER A 185 -8.70 -0.76 -3.87
N ALA A 186 -7.97 0.35 -3.69
CA ALA A 186 -7.57 1.21 -4.81
C ALA A 186 -6.80 0.45 -5.89
N GLN A 187 -5.86 -0.45 -5.53
CA GLN A 187 -5.16 -1.28 -6.52
C GLN A 187 -6.12 -2.19 -7.30
N VAL A 188 -7.11 -2.80 -6.63
CA VAL A 188 -8.14 -3.65 -7.26
C VAL A 188 -9.02 -2.85 -8.21
N GLU A 189 -9.44 -1.65 -7.82
CA GLU A 189 -10.32 -0.81 -8.63
C GLU A 189 -9.59 -0.20 -9.83
N ILE A 190 -8.31 0.18 -9.67
CA ILE A 190 -7.48 0.73 -10.75
C ILE A 190 -7.22 -0.32 -11.84
N GLN A 191 -6.85 -1.56 -11.48
CA GLN A 191 -6.61 -2.63 -12.47
C GLN A 191 -7.88 -3.04 -13.24
N ASN A 192 -9.06 -2.78 -12.67
CA ASN A 192 -10.36 -2.99 -13.30
C ASN A 192 -10.91 -1.72 -13.96
N TRP A 193 -10.10 -0.65 -14.03
CA TRP A 193 -10.47 0.62 -14.66
C TRP A 193 -11.79 1.20 -14.12
N ARG A 194 -11.94 1.28 -12.78
CA ARG A 194 -13.13 1.84 -12.12
C ARG A 194 -12.82 3.19 -11.48
N PHE A 195 -13.12 4.27 -12.20
CA PHE A 195 -12.66 5.62 -11.83
C PHE A 195 -13.10 6.07 -10.44
N LEU A 196 -14.41 6.12 -10.17
CA LEU A 196 -14.94 6.68 -8.93
C LEU A 196 -14.51 5.86 -7.71
N SER A 197 -14.60 4.53 -7.79
CA SER A 197 -14.18 3.63 -6.72
C SER A 197 -12.69 3.79 -6.40
N SER A 198 -11.83 3.88 -7.42
CA SER A 198 -10.39 4.14 -7.26
C SER A 198 -10.13 5.45 -6.52
N LEU A 199 -10.83 6.53 -6.91
CA LEU A 199 -10.67 7.85 -6.32
C LEU A 199 -11.16 7.89 -4.86
N MET A 200 -12.31 7.28 -4.58
CA MET A 200 -12.86 7.20 -3.22
C MET A 200 -11.94 6.42 -2.28
N ALA A 201 -11.38 5.30 -2.76
CA ALA A 201 -10.42 4.51 -1.99
C ALA A 201 -9.14 5.30 -1.69
N LEU A 202 -8.57 5.99 -2.68
CA LEU A 202 -7.40 6.85 -2.50
C LEU A 202 -7.66 8.04 -1.54
N TYR A 203 -8.84 8.64 -1.61
CA TYR A 203 -9.26 9.69 -0.68
C TYR A 203 -9.41 9.14 0.74
N GLY A 204 -10.07 7.99 0.88
CA GLY A 204 -10.23 7.28 2.15
C GLY A 204 -8.90 6.94 2.81
N ALA A 205 -7.90 6.52 2.04
CA ALA A 205 -6.54 6.30 2.51
C ALA A 205 -5.88 7.61 2.97
N GLN A 206 -5.94 8.69 2.16
CA GLN A 206 -5.37 9.99 2.53
C GLN A 206 -5.95 10.54 3.84
N ALA A 207 -7.27 10.49 4.00
CA ALA A 207 -7.92 11.01 5.20
C ALA A 207 -7.40 10.32 6.47
N ARG A 208 -7.26 9.00 6.43
CA ARG A 208 -6.76 8.18 7.54
C ARG A 208 -5.28 8.36 7.78
N MET A 209 -4.47 8.43 6.72
CA MET A 209 -3.05 8.75 6.83
C MET A 209 -2.83 10.11 7.49
N SER A 210 -3.60 11.13 7.10
CA SER A 210 -3.54 12.45 7.75
C SER A 210 -4.01 12.42 9.20
N ALA A 211 -4.98 11.57 9.56
CA ALA A 211 -5.37 11.37 10.95
C ALA A 211 -4.23 10.72 11.76
N TRP A 212 -3.58 9.68 11.22
CA TRP A 212 -2.45 9.02 11.86
C TRP A 212 -1.25 9.97 11.99
N GLU A 213 -0.92 10.74 10.95
CA GLU A 213 0.18 11.69 10.99
C GLU A 213 0.04 12.71 12.14
N LYS A 214 -1.18 13.18 12.40
CA LYS A 214 -1.46 14.09 13.51
C LYS A 214 -1.20 13.45 14.88
N THR A 215 -1.34 12.14 15.01
CA THR A 215 -0.98 11.44 16.27
C THR A 215 0.52 11.25 16.39
N LEU A 216 1.26 11.11 15.28
CA LEU A 216 2.72 10.97 15.29
C LEU A 216 3.46 12.28 15.57
N GLN A 217 2.82 13.43 15.32
CA GLN A 217 3.40 14.74 15.62
C GLN A 217 3.44 15.01 17.13
N SER A 218 4.53 14.61 17.78
CA SER A 218 4.92 15.15 19.08
C SER A 218 5.06 16.67 18.95
N LYS A 219 4.16 17.43 19.59
CA LYS A 219 4.22 18.91 19.66
C LYS A 219 5.52 19.43 20.29
N GLU A 220 6.29 18.57 20.96
CA GLU A 220 7.50 18.96 21.68
C GLU A 220 8.77 18.93 20.82
N SER A 221 8.79 18.15 19.74
CA SER A 221 9.95 18.03 18.85
C SER A 221 10.21 19.31 18.03
N TRP A 222 9.30 20.27 18.05
CA TRP A 222 9.38 21.53 17.31
C TRP A 222 9.93 22.69 18.16
N LYS A 223 10.13 22.51 19.47
CA LYS A 223 10.56 23.58 20.39
C LYS A 223 12.08 23.75 20.53
N LEU A 224 12.91 22.98 19.85
CA LEU A 224 14.37 23.16 19.90
C LEU A 224 14.96 23.29 18.49
N GLY A 225 15.16 24.55 18.07
CA GLY A 225 16.15 24.88 17.04
C GLY A 225 15.65 25.80 15.94
N PHE A 226 15.64 27.11 16.19
CA PHE A 226 15.90 28.10 15.14
C PHE A 226 17.28 27.80 14.55
N GLY A 227 17.37 27.12 13.39
CA GLY A 227 18.62 26.98 12.62
C GLY A 227 18.96 25.61 12.02
N ALA A 228 18.23 24.52 12.30
CA ALA A 228 18.61 23.18 11.83
C ALA A 228 17.74 22.68 10.65
N THR A 229 17.86 23.30 9.48
CA THR A 229 17.21 22.81 8.25
C THR A 229 17.99 21.69 7.55
N PHE A 230 19.20 21.35 8.01
CA PHE A 230 20.10 20.40 7.35
C PHE A 230 20.24 19.02 8.02
N LEU A 231 19.60 18.78 9.18
CA LEU A 231 19.62 17.49 9.89
C LEU A 231 18.22 16.91 10.18
N LYS A 232 17.20 17.33 9.43
CA LYS A 232 15.87 16.70 9.47
C LYS A 232 15.92 15.33 8.78
N ALA A 233 16.60 14.37 9.40
CA ALA A 233 16.30 12.96 9.14
C ALA A 233 14.81 12.78 9.37
N ASN A 234 14.13 12.23 8.37
CA ASN A 234 12.69 12.08 8.31
C ASN A 234 12.19 11.35 9.58
N GLN A 235 11.65 12.09 10.57
CA GLN A 235 11.30 11.56 11.91
C GLN A 235 10.09 10.59 11.90
N GLN A 236 9.55 10.29 10.72
CA GLN A 236 8.43 9.37 10.59
C GLN A 236 8.90 7.91 10.64
N PRO A 237 8.11 6.99 11.19
CA PRO A 237 8.46 5.56 11.27
C PRO A 237 8.59 4.92 9.90
N ALA A 238 9.43 3.90 9.79
CA ALA A 238 9.66 3.20 8.52
C ALA A 238 8.36 2.68 7.90
N LEU A 239 7.46 2.13 8.72
CA LEU A 239 6.16 1.66 8.27
C LEU A 239 5.30 2.77 7.66
N TYR A 240 5.17 3.92 8.35
CA TYR A 240 4.38 5.05 7.85
C TYR A 240 4.98 5.61 6.55
N GLN A 241 6.31 5.74 6.49
CA GLN A 241 7.00 6.17 5.27
C GLN A 241 6.74 5.21 4.10
N TRP A 242 6.70 3.91 4.36
CA TRP A 242 6.36 2.92 3.34
C TRP A 242 4.92 3.08 2.85
N LEU A 243 3.94 3.30 3.74
CA LEU A 243 2.55 3.57 3.35
C LEU A 243 2.43 4.83 2.48
N VAL A 244 3.20 5.90 2.79
CA VAL A 244 3.28 7.11 1.95
C VAL A 244 3.82 6.79 0.56
N LYS A 245 4.87 5.96 0.45
CA LYS A 245 5.42 5.51 -0.84
C LYS A 245 4.39 4.70 -1.63
N LEU A 246 3.72 3.74 -0.99
CA LEU A 246 2.69 2.93 -1.61
C LEU A 246 1.56 3.80 -2.17
N ARG A 247 0.99 4.68 -1.34
CA ARG A 247 -0.05 5.59 -1.78
C ARG A 247 0.40 6.46 -2.97
N SER A 248 1.60 7.01 -2.90
CA SER A 248 2.11 7.89 -3.96
C SER A 248 2.25 7.14 -5.30
N ALA A 249 2.72 5.89 -5.25
CA ALA A 249 2.80 5.05 -6.44
C ALA A 249 1.42 4.68 -6.99
N THR A 250 0.46 4.31 -6.12
CA THR A 250 -0.92 4.02 -6.51
C THR A 250 -1.61 5.25 -7.12
N LEU A 251 -1.39 6.44 -6.56
CA LEU A 251 -1.93 7.69 -7.09
C LEU A 251 -1.35 8.04 -8.47
N ALA A 252 -0.05 7.86 -8.67
CA ALA A 252 0.59 8.10 -9.97
C ALA A 252 0.06 7.14 -11.04
N LYS A 253 -0.15 5.86 -10.70
CA LYS A 253 -0.79 4.87 -11.58
C LYS A 253 -2.24 5.25 -11.90
N CYS A 254 -3.04 5.60 -10.89
CA CYS A 254 -4.41 6.08 -11.04
C CYS A 254 -4.47 7.29 -12.00
N SER A 255 -3.57 8.24 -11.80
CA SER A 255 -3.52 9.46 -12.61
C SER A 255 -3.17 9.19 -14.07
N LEU A 256 -2.33 8.19 -14.34
CA LEU A 256 -2.07 7.73 -15.70
C LEU A 256 -3.32 7.10 -16.31
N TYR A 257 -3.93 6.12 -15.64
CA TYR A 257 -5.05 5.34 -16.18
C TYR A 257 -6.32 6.17 -16.38
N PHE A 258 -6.47 7.25 -15.61
CA PHE A 258 -7.59 8.17 -15.73
C PHE A 258 -7.17 9.54 -16.26
N HIS A 259 -5.99 9.66 -16.89
CA HIS A 259 -5.46 10.93 -17.38
C HIS A 259 -6.45 11.64 -18.30
N THR A 260 -7.09 10.90 -19.22
CA THR A 260 -8.08 11.44 -20.17
C THR A 260 -9.30 12.02 -19.45
N THR A 261 -9.81 11.33 -18.42
CA THR A 261 -10.94 11.82 -17.62
C THR A 261 -10.55 13.04 -16.81
N LEU A 262 -9.39 12.98 -16.15
CA LEU A 262 -8.87 14.08 -15.33
C LEU A 262 -8.64 15.33 -16.18
N SER A 263 -8.09 15.21 -17.39
CA SER A 263 -7.85 16.34 -18.27
C SER A 263 -9.12 16.94 -18.87
N GLN A 264 -10.22 16.17 -18.96
CA GLN A 264 -11.53 16.67 -19.35
C GLN A 264 -12.26 17.41 -18.21
N GLN A 265 -11.96 17.05 -16.96
CA GLN A 265 -12.62 17.61 -15.77
C GLN A 265 -11.82 18.69 -15.06
N ALA A 266 -10.56 18.91 -15.45
CA ALA A 266 -9.68 19.92 -14.87
C ALA A 266 -9.21 20.92 -15.93
N SER A 267 -9.03 22.18 -15.54
CA SER A 267 -8.34 23.15 -16.39
C SER A 267 -6.88 22.73 -16.65
N PRO A 268 -6.23 23.22 -17.72
CA PRO A 268 -4.82 22.91 -17.99
C PRO A 268 -3.87 23.33 -16.85
N GLY A 269 -4.21 24.37 -16.09
CA GLY A 269 -3.45 24.80 -14.91
C GLY A 269 -3.60 23.85 -13.73
N GLU A 270 -4.83 23.40 -13.46
CA GLU A 270 -5.12 22.40 -12.43
C GLU A 270 -4.47 21.07 -12.76
N MET A 271 -4.57 20.59 -14.00
CA MET A 271 -3.95 19.34 -14.42
C MET A 271 -2.43 19.37 -14.21
N ARG A 272 -1.77 20.49 -14.56
CA ARG A 272 -0.34 20.68 -14.32
C ARG A 272 0.01 20.67 -12.83
N ASN A 273 -0.82 21.31 -12.00
CA ASN A 273 -0.66 21.31 -10.55
C ASN A 273 -0.83 19.90 -9.98
N ILE A 274 -1.84 19.14 -10.42
CA ILE A 274 -2.06 17.74 -10.01
C ILE A 274 -0.85 16.88 -10.37
N MET A 275 -0.35 16.97 -11.62
CA MET A 275 0.81 16.19 -12.07
C MET A 275 2.09 16.60 -11.31
N SER A 276 2.31 17.88 -11.03
CA SER A 276 3.51 18.36 -10.31
C SER A 276 3.63 17.89 -8.87
N LYS A 277 2.52 17.48 -8.25
CA LYS A 277 2.50 16.92 -6.88
C LYS A 277 2.81 15.43 -6.85
N GLN A 278 2.94 14.79 -8.01
CA GLN A 278 3.23 13.37 -8.10
C GLN A 278 4.74 13.15 -8.09
N ASN A 279 5.15 12.04 -7.49
CA ASN A 279 6.56 11.65 -7.51
C ASN A 279 7.04 11.34 -8.94
N ILE A 280 6.14 10.85 -9.81
CA ILE A 280 6.44 10.51 -11.20
C ILE A 280 5.22 10.88 -12.06
N ASP A 281 5.44 11.70 -13.09
CA ASP A 281 4.45 11.93 -14.16
C ASP A 281 4.66 10.92 -15.29
N TYR A 282 3.91 9.82 -15.22
CA TYR A 282 4.00 8.75 -16.24
C TYR A 282 3.47 9.19 -17.60
N TYR A 283 2.49 10.10 -17.65
CA TYR A 283 1.94 10.56 -18.93
C TYR A 283 2.99 11.37 -19.69
N HIS A 284 3.65 12.31 -19.01
CA HIS A 284 4.77 13.06 -19.58
C HIS A 284 5.95 12.15 -19.96
N LYS A 285 6.25 11.13 -19.16
CA LYS A 285 7.28 10.13 -19.49
C LYS A 285 6.96 9.38 -20.79
N ILE A 286 5.72 8.94 -20.97
CA ILE A 286 5.25 8.29 -22.21
C ILE A 286 5.31 9.26 -23.40
N GLN A 287 4.82 10.49 -23.22
CA GLN A 287 4.82 11.50 -24.28
C GLN A 287 6.25 11.85 -24.73
N SER A 288 7.17 12.00 -23.77
CA SER A 288 8.58 12.30 -24.04
C SER A 288 9.26 11.15 -24.79
N PHE A 289 8.99 9.90 -24.38
CA PHE A 289 9.52 8.72 -25.06
C PHE A 289 9.02 8.60 -26.50
N GLN A 290 7.71 8.78 -26.71
CA GLN A 290 7.09 8.74 -28.04
C GLN A 290 7.75 9.74 -29.00
N ARG A 291 7.92 11.00 -28.56
CA ARG A 291 8.54 12.06 -29.37
C ARG A 291 10.03 11.82 -29.61
N LYS A 292 10.78 11.44 -28.58
CA LYS A 292 12.24 11.22 -28.66
C LYS A 292 12.63 10.16 -29.68
N TRP A 293 11.82 9.10 -29.78
CA TRP A 293 12.11 7.97 -30.65
C TRP A 293 11.28 7.93 -31.93
N ASP A 294 10.54 8.99 -32.24
CA ASP A 294 9.72 9.10 -33.45
C ASP A 294 8.84 7.84 -33.63
N LEU A 295 8.07 7.53 -32.58
CA LEU A 295 7.15 6.39 -32.53
C LEU A 295 5.76 6.84 -33.00
N LEU A 296 5.00 5.94 -33.62
CA LEU A 296 3.64 6.26 -34.08
C LEU A 296 2.73 6.50 -32.89
N ALA A 297 2.74 5.57 -31.92
CA ALA A 297 1.98 5.70 -30.70
C ALA A 297 2.54 4.87 -29.55
N VAL A 298 2.24 5.31 -28.33
CA VAL A 298 2.28 4.50 -27.11
C VAL A 298 0.87 4.50 -26.53
N LEU A 299 0.30 3.31 -26.36
CA LEU A 299 -1.08 3.10 -25.96
C LEU A 299 -1.15 2.20 -24.71
N ILE A 300 -2.15 2.43 -23.87
CA ILE A 300 -2.57 1.49 -22.83
C ILE A 300 -3.99 1.07 -23.17
N ILE A 301 -4.21 -0.24 -23.25
CA ILE A 301 -5.48 -0.82 -23.68
C ILE A 301 -6.04 -1.65 -22.55
N PHE A 302 -7.32 -1.41 -22.23
CA PHE A 302 -8.08 -2.18 -21.28
C PHE A 302 -8.86 -3.28 -22.01
N ASP A 303 -8.79 -4.50 -21.46
CA ASP A 303 -9.57 -5.65 -21.87
C ASP A 303 -10.85 -5.74 -21.03
N ALA A 304 -11.99 -5.50 -21.68
CA ALA A 304 -13.29 -5.41 -21.04
C ALA A 304 -14.16 -6.66 -21.21
N ARG A 305 -13.65 -7.74 -21.83
CA ARG A 305 -14.43 -8.95 -22.16
C ARG A 305 -15.16 -9.57 -20.96
N ASP A 306 -14.54 -9.51 -19.78
CA ASP A 306 -15.09 -9.99 -18.51
C ASP A 306 -15.15 -8.87 -17.45
N ALA A 307 -15.42 -7.64 -17.88
CA ALA A 307 -15.39 -6.46 -17.02
C ALA A 307 -16.80 -5.90 -16.79
N GLU A 308 -17.25 -5.95 -15.55
CA GLU A 308 -18.49 -5.33 -15.11
C GLU A 308 -18.22 -3.95 -14.51
N ASN A 309 -19.03 -2.96 -14.88
CA ASN A 309 -18.98 -1.59 -14.36
C ASN A 309 -17.61 -0.89 -14.50
N SER A 310 -16.87 -1.23 -15.56
CA SER A 310 -15.57 -0.64 -15.87
C SER A 310 -15.71 0.56 -16.81
N GLY A 311 -14.89 1.57 -16.63
CA GLY A 311 -14.92 2.76 -17.46
C GLY A 311 -14.10 3.93 -16.92
N SER A 312 -13.82 4.86 -17.83
CA SER A 312 -13.08 6.08 -17.54
C SER A 312 -13.81 7.05 -16.62
N GLY A 313 -15.12 6.89 -16.39
CA GLY A 313 -15.95 7.86 -15.67
C GLY A 313 -17.00 7.21 -14.76
N TYR A 314 -17.88 8.05 -14.21
CA TYR A 314 -19.02 7.59 -13.43
C TYR A 314 -20.07 6.93 -14.32
N GLN A 315 -20.48 5.72 -13.97
CA GLN A 315 -21.63 5.03 -14.54
C GLN A 315 -22.73 4.98 -13.49
N HIS A 316 -23.92 5.48 -13.84
CA HIS A 316 -25.08 5.43 -12.95
C HIS A 316 -25.52 3.96 -12.77
N PRO A 317 -25.83 3.49 -11.54
CA PRO A 317 -26.22 2.10 -11.30
C PRO A 317 -27.42 1.62 -12.13
N ASP A 318 -28.37 2.54 -12.41
CA ASP A 318 -29.58 2.23 -13.19
C ASP A 318 -29.42 2.40 -14.72
N ARG A 319 -28.19 2.63 -15.22
CA ARG A 319 -27.97 2.79 -16.66
C ARG A 319 -28.05 1.42 -17.35
N GLU A 320 -28.83 1.33 -18.42
CA GLU A 320 -28.84 0.15 -19.29
C GLU A 320 -27.42 -0.11 -19.85
N THR A 321 -26.99 -1.38 -19.81
CA THR A 321 -25.67 -1.78 -20.28
C THR A 321 -25.56 -1.59 -21.78
N GLU A 322 -25.00 -0.45 -22.21
CA GLU A 322 -24.57 -0.27 -23.60
C GLU A 322 -23.61 -1.42 -23.99
N SER A 323 -23.59 -1.80 -25.27
CA SER A 323 -22.69 -2.85 -25.77
C SER A 323 -21.25 -2.51 -25.39
N VAL A 324 -20.70 -3.23 -24.41
CA VAL A 324 -19.36 -2.98 -23.89
C VAL A 324 -18.36 -3.28 -24.99
N GLU A 325 -17.62 -2.28 -25.44
CA GLU A 325 -16.53 -2.51 -26.38
C GLU A 325 -15.50 -3.44 -25.71
N GLU A 326 -15.22 -4.58 -26.33
CA GLU A 326 -14.29 -5.60 -25.80
C GLU A 326 -12.93 -5.02 -25.41
N PHE A 327 -12.48 -3.97 -26.11
CA PHE A 327 -11.22 -3.29 -25.83
C PHE A 327 -11.43 -1.77 -25.85
N SER A 328 -10.77 -1.08 -24.91
CA SER A 328 -10.83 0.38 -24.78
C SER A 328 -9.42 0.97 -24.67
N ILE A 329 -9.18 2.12 -25.32
CA ILE A 329 -7.91 2.84 -25.17
C ILE A 329 -7.98 3.70 -23.91
N VAL A 330 -7.21 3.33 -22.89
CA VAL A 330 -7.11 4.00 -21.60
C VAL A 330 -6.25 5.25 -21.72
N VAL A 331 -5.08 5.10 -22.34
CA VAL A 331 -4.09 6.17 -22.59
C VAL A 331 -3.63 6.09 -24.03
N GLY A 332 -3.53 7.24 -24.70
CA GLY A 332 -2.96 7.34 -26.03
C GLY A 332 -2.04 8.55 -26.18
N CYS A 333 -0.80 8.30 -26.61
CA CYS A 333 0.18 9.31 -26.95
C CYS A 333 0.70 9.05 -28.38
N PRO A 334 0.42 9.93 -29.37
CA PRO A 334 -0.33 11.19 -29.26
C PRO A 334 -1.85 10.98 -29.06
N SER A 335 -2.54 12.00 -28.53
CA SER A 335 -3.98 11.93 -28.18
C SER A 335 -4.90 11.70 -29.38
N VAL A 336 -4.44 11.95 -30.61
CA VAL A 336 -5.18 11.63 -31.85
C VAL A 336 -5.52 10.14 -31.96
N PHE A 337 -4.73 9.24 -31.35
CA PHE A 337 -5.01 7.81 -31.33
C PHE A 337 -6.20 7.43 -30.42
N LEU A 338 -6.71 8.36 -29.62
CA LEU A 338 -7.95 8.17 -28.87
C LEU A 338 -9.20 8.35 -29.76
N GLN A 339 -9.06 8.99 -30.92
CA GLN A 339 -10.17 9.15 -31.87
C GLN A 339 -10.31 7.88 -32.71
N LYS A 340 -11.50 7.28 -32.67
CA LYS A 340 -11.86 6.15 -33.53
C LYS A 340 -12.44 6.67 -34.86
N PRO A 341 -12.19 5.99 -35.99
CA PRO A 341 -11.42 4.76 -36.16
C PRO A 341 -9.91 5.01 -36.36
N SER A 342 -9.07 4.17 -35.75
CA SER A 342 -7.63 4.12 -36.03
C SER A 342 -7.31 2.92 -36.91
N VAL A 343 -6.55 3.13 -37.99
CA VAL A 343 -6.08 2.05 -38.91
C VAL A 343 -5.29 0.96 -38.17
N HIS A 344 -4.75 1.29 -36.99
CA HIS A 344 -3.99 0.35 -36.16
C HIS A 344 -4.87 -0.51 -35.25
N TRP A 345 -6.12 -0.13 -35.02
CA TRP A 345 -6.96 -0.69 -33.96
C TRP A 345 -7.27 -2.18 -34.16
N ASP A 346 -7.58 -2.60 -35.39
CA ASP A 346 -7.92 -4.00 -35.67
C ASP A 346 -6.72 -4.93 -35.51
N ASN A 347 -5.54 -4.49 -35.95
CA ASN A 347 -4.29 -5.22 -35.75
C ASN A 347 -3.97 -5.39 -34.26
N ILE A 348 -4.21 -4.34 -33.46
CA ILE A 348 -3.94 -4.40 -32.03
C ILE A 348 -4.91 -5.34 -31.31
N LYS A 349 -6.22 -5.22 -31.58
CA LYS A 349 -7.23 -6.15 -31.01
C LYS A 349 -6.92 -7.60 -31.38
N LYS A 350 -6.60 -7.84 -32.66
CA LYS A 350 -6.22 -9.17 -33.14
C LYS A 350 -4.99 -9.69 -32.38
N GLY A 351 -3.96 -8.85 -32.25
CA GLY A 351 -2.75 -9.16 -31.49
C GLY A 351 -3.01 -9.57 -30.04
N ILE A 352 -3.85 -8.81 -29.33
CA ILE A 352 -4.22 -9.12 -27.94
C ILE A 352 -5.01 -10.43 -27.85
N LYS A 353 -5.91 -10.70 -28.80
CA LYS A 353 -6.69 -11.94 -28.84
C LYS A 353 -5.84 -13.18 -29.16
N GLU A 354 -4.90 -13.07 -30.09
CA GLU A 354 -4.05 -14.19 -30.53
C GLU A 354 -2.95 -14.54 -29.52
N HIS A 355 -2.54 -13.58 -28.68
CA HIS A 355 -1.48 -13.76 -27.71
C HIS A 355 -1.99 -13.78 -26.26
N SER A 356 -2.71 -14.85 -25.90
CA SER A 356 -3.20 -15.05 -24.53
C SER A 356 -2.07 -15.14 -23.49
N GLU A 357 -0.84 -15.45 -23.91
CA GLU A 357 0.33 -15.48 -23.04
C GLU A 357 0.75 -14.09 -22.51
N LEU A 358 0.19 -12.99 -23.04
CA LEU A 358 0.40 -11.64 -22.50
C LEU A 358 0.07 -11.56 -21.00
N VAL A 359 -0.90 -12.36 -20.53
CA VAL A 359 -1.30 -12.45 -19.11
C VAL A 359 -0.15 -12.87 -18.19
N ASN A 360 0.85 -13.61 -18.71
CA ASN A 360 2.02 -14.04 -17.93
C ASN A 360 2.96 -12.87 -17.59
N MET A 361 2.82 -11.73 -18.25
CA MET A 361 3.59 -10.50 -17.99
C MET A 361 5.12 -10.68 -18.09
N ASP A 362 5.55 -11.68 -18.87
CA ASP A 362 6.90 -12.22 -18.82
C ASP A 362 7.83 -11.70 -19.92
N LYS A 363 7.28 -11.44 -21.10
CA LYS A 363 8.00 -11.01 -22.29
C LYS A 363 7.27 -9.88 -23.02
N ILE A 364 7.99 -9.25 -23.93
CA ILE A 364 7.43 -8.33 -24.91
C ILE A 364 7.16 -9.14 -26.18
N ILE A 365 5.94 -9.03 -26.69
CA ILE A 365 5.48 -9.71 -27.90
C ILE A 365 5.48 -8.73 -29.06
N TYR A 366 5.99 -9.17 -30.21
CA TYR A 366 6.09 -8.34 -31.41
C TYR A 366 5.15 -8.86 -32.49
N ILE A 367 4.25 -8.00 -32.94
CA ILE A 367 3.31 -8.28 -34.04
C ILE A 367 3.64 -7.35 -35.20
N LYS A 368 3.65 -7.88 -36.42
CA LYS A 368 3.84 -7.10 -37.65
C LYS A 368 2.56 -7.10 -38.47
N SER A 369 2.10 -5.91 -38.87
CA SER A 369 1.06 -5.76 -39.87
C SER A 369 1.60 -6.13 -41.24
N ALA A 370 0.78 -6.82 -42.03
CA ALA A 370 1.06 -7.03 -43.45
C ALA A 370 1.20 -5.68 -44.16
N LYS A 371 2.09 -5.64 -45.16
CA LYS A 371 2.31 -4.47 -46.00
C LYS A 371 1.15 -4.40 -47.00
N ASN A 372 0.34 -3.34 -46.93
CA ASN A 372 -0.67 -3.05 -47.93
C ASN A 372 -0.13 -2.03 -48.93
N VAL A 373 -0.72 -1.98 -50.13
CA VAL A 373 -0.30 -1.12 -51.26
C VAL A 373 -0.19 0.38 -50.89
N HIS A 374 -0.91 0.81 -49.84
CA HIS A 374 -1.01 2.22 -49.43
C HIS A 374 -0.38 2.54 -48.05
N THR A 375 0.19 1.55 -47.34
CA THR A 375 0.71 1.76 -45.98
C THR A 375 2.00 0.98 -45.74
N ASN A 376 3.00 1.65 -45.17
CA ASN A 376 4.18 1.00 -44.62
C ASN A 376 3.78 -0.10 -43.62
N SER A 377 4.56 -1.18 -43.56
CA SER A 377 4.35 -2.21 -42.55
C SER A 377 4.57 -1.60 -41.16
N CYS A 378 3.60 -1.81 -40.27
CA CYS A 378 3.66 -1.35 -38.89
C CYS A 378 4.04 -2.52 -37.96
N SER A 379 4.80 -2.23 -36.93
CA SER A 379 5.16 -3.16 -35.86
C SER A 379 4.55 -2.70 -34.54
N TYR A 380 4.12 -3.67 -33.73
CA TYR A 380 3.52 -3.45 -32.43
C TYR A 380 4.28 -4.28 -31.40
N ALA A 381 4.90 -3.61 -30.43
CA ALA A 381 5.46 -4.26 -29.25
C ALA A 381 4.42 -4.21 -28.13
N MET A 382 4.11 -5.36 -27.53
CA MET A 382 3.03 -5.52 -26.55
C MET A 382 3.51 -6.21 -25.27
N THR A 383 3.07 -5.73 -24.11
CA THR A 383 3.24 -6.43 -22.82
C THR A 383 2.15 -6.01 -21.85
N ASN A 384 1.71 -6.90 -20.96
CA ASN A 384 0.72 -6.52 -19.94
C ASN A 384 1.38 -5.82 -18.75
N ILE A 385 0.78 -4.71 -18.32
CA ILE A 385 1.15 -4.02 -17.08
C ILE A 385 0.34 -4.58 -15.90
N ASP A 386 -0.95 -4.82 -16.11
CA ASP A 386 -1.88 -5.47 -15.18
C ASP A 386 -2.64 -6.58 -15.94
N PRO A 387 -3.38 -7.48 -15.25
CA PRO A 387 -4.03 -8.61 -15.91
C PRO A 387 -4.94 -8.22 -17.09
N LYS A 388 -5.57 -7.03 -17.01
CA LYS A 388 -6.46 -6.48 -18.04
C LYS A 388 -5.90 -5.24 -18.76
N MET A 389 -4.63 -4.89 -18.57
CA MET A 389 -4.02 -3.68 -19.14
C MET A 389 -2.81 -4.02 -19.99
N THR A 390 -2.92 -3.80 -21.31
CA THR A 390 -1.84 -4.03 -22.27
C THR A 390 -1.18 -2.71 -22.68
N LEU A 391 0.14 -2.62 -22.49
CA LEU A 391 0.97 -1.56 -23.06
C LEU A 391 1.33 -1.91 -24.49
N VAL A 392 1.08 -1.00 -25.42
CA VAL A 392 1.39 -1.17 -26.84
C VAL A 392 2.26 -0.01 -27.34
N VAL A 393 3.37 -0.34 -28.00
CA VAL A 393 4.19 0.63 -28.74
C VAL A 393 4.07 0.33 -30.22
N ALA A 394 3.53 1.28 -31.00
CA ALA A 394 3.36 1.19 -32.44
C ALA A 394 4.46 2.00 -33.16
N TYR A 395 5.08 1.41 -34.18
CA TYR A 395 6.13 2.06 -34.97
C TYR A 395 6.23 1.47 -36.39
N GLU A 396 6.80 2.22 -37.33
CA GLU A 396 7.03 1.74 -38.70
C GLU A 396 8.21 0.75 -38.77
N SER A 397 8.02 -0.42 -39.40
CA SER A 397 9.01 -1.50 -39.42
C SER A 397 10.31 -1.16 -40.17
N GLY A 398 10.35 -0.10 -40.97
CA GLY A 398 11.52 0.31 -41.76
C GLY A 398 12.66 0.97 -40.97
N LYS A 399 12.40 1.40 -39.73
CA LYS A 399 13.38 2.10 -38.84
C LYS A 399 13.85 1.22 -37.67
N GLN A 400 13.97 -0.11 -37.89
CA GLN A 400 13.93 -1.14 -36.84
C GLN A 400 15.21 -1.28 -35.98
N LYS A 401 16.42 -1.27 -36.56
CA LYS A 401 17.61 -1.83 -35.87
C LYS A 401 18.09 -1.06 -34.62
N ASP A 402 17.86 0.25 -34.53
CA ASP A 402 18.33 1.05 -33.39
C ASP A 402 17.25 1.28 -32.33
N LYS A 403 15.96 1.06 -32.64
CA LYS A 403 14.84 1.41 -31.75
C LYS A 403 14.45 0.28 -30.78
N ASP A 404 14.68 -0.98 -31.16
CA ASP A 404 14.18 -2.13 -30.41
C ASP A 404 14.73 -2.20 -28.98
N SER A 405 16.03 -1.90 -28.77
CA SER A 405 16.63 -1.89 -27.43
C SER A 405 15.97 -0.85 -26.52
N HIS A 406 15.73 0.35 -27.04
CA HIS A 406 15.08 1.44 -26.30
C HIS A 406 13.61 1.15 -26.00
N ILE A 407 12.88 0.51 -26.92
CA ILE A 407 11.51 0.04 -26.69
C ILE A 407 11.49 -1.00 -25.58
N VAL A 408 12.38 -2.00 -25.64
CA VAL A 408 12.47 -3.05 -24.60
C VAL A 408 12.75 -2.43 -23.23
N THR A 409 13.76 -1.57 -23.13
CA THR A 409 14.12 -0.92 -21.87
C THR A 409 12.96 -0.08 -21.33
N PHE A 410 12.34 0.74 -22.18
CA PHE A 410 11.22 1.59 -21.77
C PHE A 410 10.01 0.78 -21.30
N MET A 411 9.57 -0.20 -22.09
CA MET A 411 8.41 -1.02 -21.75
C MET A 411 8.65 -1.84 -20.47
N THR A 412 9.85 -2.37 -20.29
CA THR A 412 10.22 -3.12 -19.07
C THR A 412 10.25 -2.22 -17.85
N ASP A 413 10.87 -1.03 -17.95
CA ASP A 413 10.96 -0.06 -16.86
C ASP A 413 9.57 0.47 -16.46
N LEU A 414 8.78 0.90 -17.44
CA LEU A 414 7.42 1.41 -17.21
C LEU A 414 6.52 0.34 -16.60
N SER A 415 6.55 -0.89 -17.12
CA SER A 415 5.74 -1.99 -16.60
C SER A 415 6.14 -2.34 -15.16
N THR A 416 7.44 -2.39 -14.86
CA THR A 416 7.94 -2.65 -13.49
C THR A 416 7.48 -1.57 -12.51
N GLN A 417 7.53 -0.30 -12.91
CA GLN A 417 7.08 0.82 -12.10
C GLN A 417 5.58 0.78 -11.84
N LEU A 418 4.76 0.54 -12.87
CA LEU A 418 3.30 0.52 -12.76
C LEU A 418 2.75 -0.74 -12.05
N ARG A 419 3.49 -1.85 -12.06
CA ARG A 419 3.14 -3.04 -11.24
C ARG A 419 3.39 -2.82 -9.74
N CYS A 420 4.13 -1.79 -9.36
CA CYS A 420 4.45 -1.42 -7.98
C CYS A 420 5.27 -2.46 -7.20
N ASN A 421 5.78 -3.55 -7.81
CA ASN A 421 6.55 -4.59 -7.12
C ASN A 421 7.69 -4.02 -6.30
N LYS A 422 8.45 -3.06 -6.84
CA LYS A 422 9.57 -2.43 -6.13
C LYS A 422 9.17 -1.69 -4.86
N ILE A 423 7.93 -1.19 -4.81
CA ILE A 423 7.40 -0.55 -3.59
C ILE A 423 7.13 -1.62 -2.53
N TYR A 424 6.51 -2.75 -2.89
CA TYR A 424 6.30 -3.87 -1.97
C TYR A 424 7.61 -4.54 -1.55
N GLU A 425 8.57 -4.69 -2.44
CA GLU A 425 9.93 -5.19 -2.12
C GLU A 425 10.61 -4.28 -1.08
N SER A 426 10.37 -2.96 -1.13
CA SER A 426 10.93 -1.99 -0.17
C SER A 426 10.35 -2.08 1.25
N LEU A 427 9.35 -2.94 1.49
CA LEU A 427 8.95 -3.34 2.85
C LEU A 427 10.12 -3.95 3.62
N LYS A 428 10.98 -4.69 2.92
CA LYS A 428 12.25 -5.14 3.48
C LYS A 428 13.27 -4.03 3.23
N LEU A 429 13.62 -3.31 4.30
CA LEU A 429 14.65 -2.28 4.23
C LEU A 429 15.96 -2.90 3.73
N SER A 430 16.43 -2.47 2.56
CA SER A 430 17.77 -2.77 2.09
C SER A 430 18.77 -2.10 3.03
N LYS A 431 19.72 -2.88 3.56
CA LYS A 431 20.83 -2.32 4.36
C LYS A 431 21.71 -1.40 3.54
#